data_AF-A0A7V9TWL4-F1
#
_entry.id   AF-A0A7V9TWL4-F1
#
_cell.length_a   1.000
_cell.length_b   1.000
_cell.length_c   1.000
_cell.angle_alpha   90.00
_cell.angle_beta   90.00
_cell.angle_gamma   90.00
#
_symmetry.space_group_name_H-M   'P 1'
#
loop_
_entity.id
_entity.type
_entity.pdbx_description
1 polymer ?
#
loop_
_entity_poly.entity_id
_entity_poly.type
_entity_poly.pdbx_seq_one_letter_code
_entity_poly.pdbx_strand_id
1 'polypeptide(L)'
;MDISGSDSELLQAESGELLLALQHLLNQAFGRTAPEGQRIVCDVEGFRATREAELRAMANHAAARVRESRAPFVFGEMNASERRVIHLTLADCEDLYTESVGEGYARKLRVALKSSQ
;
A
#
# COMPACT_ATOMS: atom_id res chain seq x y z
N MET A 1 8.14 -8.70 13.97
CA MET A 1 9.58 -8.98 14.01
C MET A 1 10.24 -7.72 13.54
N ASP A 2 10.96 -7.07 14.45
CA ASP A 2 11.63 -5.82 14.14
C ASP A 2 13.05 -6.12 13.68
N ILE A 3 13.44 -5.49 12.59
CA ILE A 3 14.74 -5.65 11.94
C ILE A 3 15.51 -4.34 12.10
N SER A 4 16.78 -4.44 12.50
CA SER A 4 17.67 -3.31 12.70
C SER A 4 19.10 -3.69 12.32
N GLY A 5 19.85 -2.74 11.77
CA GLY A 5 21.25 -2.93 11.37
C GLY A 5 21.74 -1.83 10.43
N SER A 6 23.01 -1.92 10.02
CA SER A 6 23.63 -0.94 9.09
C SER A 6 22.90 -0.83 7.75
N ASP A 7 22.23 -1.91 7.33
CA ASP A 7 21.64 -2.03 6.00
C ASP A 7 20.11 -1.79 6.03
N SER A 8 19.60 -1.18 7.11
CA SER A 8 18.16 -0.92 7.29
C SER A 8 17.58 -0.03 6.19
N GLU A 9 18.38 0.88 5.64
CA GLU A 9 17.99 1.73 4.51
C GLU A 9 17.65 0.92 3.24
N LEU A 10 18.36 -0.19 3.00
CA LEU A 10 18.08 -1.07 1.86
C LEU A 10 16.71 -1.76 1.99
N LEU A 11 16.26 -2.03 3.22
CA LEU A 11 14.95 -2.61 3.49
C LEU A 11 13.81 -1.58 3.30
N GLN A 12 14.11 -0.29 3.40
CA GLN A 12 13.15 0.81 3.25
C GLN A 12 13.08 1.33 1.79
N ALA A 13 14.11 1.07 0.99
CA ALA A 13 14.17 1.45 -0.42
C ALA A 13 13.05 0.84 -1.26
N GLU A 14 12.75 1.47 -2.40
CA GLU A 14 11.73 1.03 -3.37
C GLU A 14 10.39 0.69 -2.70
N SER A 15 9.91 1.56 -1.81
CA SER A 15 8.66 1.36 -1.05
C SER A 15 8.62 0.06 -0.22
N GLY A 16 9.78 -0.42 0.21
CA GLY A 16 9.91 -1.59 1.08
C GLY A 16 9.78 -2.95 0.37
N GLU A 17 10.02 -3.00 -0.94
CA GLU A 17 9.98 -4.25 -1.72
C GLU A 17 10.86 -5.35 -1.13
N LEU A 18 12.09 -5.01 -0.71
CA LEU A 18 13.00 -5.98 -0.10
C LEU A 18 12.48 -6.51 1.23
N LEU A 19 11.91 -5.64 2.08
CA LEU A 19 11.29 -6.03 3.34
C LEU A 19 10.11 -7.00 3.11
N LEU A 20 9.30 -6.75 2.08
CA LEU A 20 8.19 -7.63 1.70
C LEU A 20 8.67 -8.99 1.18
N ALA A 21 9.70 -9.01 0.35
CA ALA A 21 10.31 -10.24 -0.16
C ALA A 21 10.92 -11.08 0.98
N LEU A 22 11.64 -10.44 1.91
CA LEU A 22 12.18 -11.10 3.09
C LEU A 22 11.08 -11.69 3.97
N GLN A 23 10.02 -10.92 4.26
CA GLN A 23 8.87 -11.41 5.00
C GLN A 23 8.22 -12.62 4.31
N HIS A 24 8.12 -12.61 2.98
CA HIS A 24 7.59 -13.71 2.21
C HIS A 24 8.41 -14.99 2.39
N LEU A 25 9.74 -14.89 2.23
CA LEU A 25 10.65 -16.02 2.43
C LEU A 25 10.60 -16.57 3.87
N LEU A 26 10.57 -15.69 4.87
CA LEU A 26 10.45 -16.10 6.27
C LEU A 26 9.13 -16.84 6.54
N ASN A 27 8.02 -16.36 5.97
CA ASN A 27 6.74 -17.08 6.09
C ASN A 27 6.74 -18.42 5.35
N GLN A 28 7.45 -18.54 4.23
CA GLN A 28 7.57 -19.83 3.55
C GLN A 28 8.43 -20.83 4.34
N ALA A 29 9.55 -20.35 4.89
CA ALA A 29 10.49 -21.18 5.65
C ALA A 29 9.93 -21.62 7.01
N PHE A 30 9.29 -20.70 7.74
CA PHE A 30 8.91 -20.90 9.15
C PHE A 30 7.40 -20.84 9.39
N GLY A 31 6.59 -20.52 8.39
CA GLY A 31 5.13 -20.36 8.57
C GLY A 31 4.41 -21.65 8.95
N ARG A 32 4.98 -22.83 8.62
CA ARG A 32 4.43 -24.13 9.05
C ARG A 32 4.73 -24.47 10.52
N THR A 33 5.76 -23.87 11.08
CA THR A 33 6.15 -24.03 12.49
C THR A 33 5.54 -22.96 13.38
N ALA A 34 5.00 -21.89 12.79
CA ALA A 34 4.27 -20.86 13.52
C ALA A 34 2.92 -21.41 14.03
N PRO A 35 2.42 -20.93 15.18
CA PRO A 35 1.08 -21.24 15.66
C PRO A 35 0.03 -21.00 14.58
N GLU A 36 -1.01 -21.83 14.56
CA GLU A 36 -2.05 -21.78 13.55
C GLU A 36 -2.67 -20.36 13.47
N GLY A 37 -2.70 -19.80 12.26
CA GLY A 37 -3.19 -18.45 12.01
C GLY A 37 -2.19 -17.30 12.25
N GLN A 38 -0.99 -17.57 12.78
CA GLN A 38 0.06 -16.54 12.89
C GLN A 38 0.94 -16.50 11.65
N ARG A 39 1.29 -15.28 11.23
CA ARG A 39 2.25 -15.00 10.16
C ARG A 39 3.35 -14.10 10.69
N ILE A 40 4.56 -14.29 10.19
CA ILE A 40 5.68 -13.41 10.47
C ILE A 40 5.44 -12.10 9.74
N VAL A 41 5.43 -11.01 10.48
CA VAL A 41 5.39 -9.65 9.95
C VAL A 41 6.73 -8.99 10.25
N CYS A 42 7.37 -8.46 9.22
CA CYS A 42 8.64 -7.76 9.33
C CYS A 42 8.40 -6.26 9.31
N ASP A 43 9.08 -5.54 10.20
CA ASP A 43 9.16 -4.09 10.22
C ASP A 43 10.61 -3.63 10.41
N VAL A 44 10.92 -2.44 9.93
CA VAL A 44 12.23 -1.80 10.06
C VAL A 44 11.98 -0.35 10.44
N GLU A 45 12.42 0.04 11.63
CA GLU A 45 12.37 1.44 12.10
C GLU A 45 11.00 2.13 11.98
N GLY A 46 9.89 1.39 12.10
CA GLY A 46 8.54 1.97 11.97
C GLY A 46 8.13 2.30 10.53
N PHE A 47 8.88 1.84 9.52
CA PHE A 47 8.66 2.09 8.10
C PHE A 47 7.20 1.84 7.69
N ARG A 48 6.58 0.75 8.16
CA ARG A 48 5.19 0.43 7.81
C ARG A 48 4.21 1.52 8.23
N ALA A 49 4.35 2.04 9.45
CA ALA A 49 3.47 3.07 9.97
C ALA A 49 3.66 4.40 9.24
N THR A 50 4.92 4.79 9.00
CA THR A 50 5.28 5.97 8.22
C THR A 50 4.72 5.88 6.81
N ARG A 51 4.92 4.75 6.13
CA ARG A 51 4.43 4.51 4.77
C ARG A 51 2.91 4.53 4.68
N GLU A 52 2.22 3.97 5.68
CA GLU A 52 0.76 4.02 5.72
C GLU A 52 0.25 5.47 5.86
N ALA A 53 0.89 6.28 6.70
CA ALA A 53 0.56 7.70 6.85
C ALA A 53 0.77 8.49 5.55
N GLU A 54 1.88 8.24 4.84
CA GLU A 54 2.14 8.83 3.52
C GLU A 54 1.05 8.47 2.50
N LEU A 55 0.68 7.19 2.41
CA LEU A 55 -0.35 6.72 1.48
C LEU A 55 -1.72 7.34 1.78
N ARG A 56 -2.06 7.51 3.07
CA ARG A 56 -3.27 8.20 3.50
C ARG A 56 -3.25 9.68 3.09
N ALA A 57 -2.12 10.37 3.28
CA ALA A 57 -1.96 11.76 2.86
C ALA A 57 -2.06 11.92 1.33
N MET A 58 -1.40 11.03 0.58
CA MET A 58 -1.50 10.95 -0.87
C MET A 58 -2.94 10.70 -1.35
N ALA A 59 -3.67 9.80 -0.70
CA ALA A 59 -5.07 9.52 -1.01
C ALA A 59 -5.94 10.78 -0.88
N ASN A 60 -5.80 11.50 0.24
CA ASN A 60 -6.53 12.74 0.49
C ASN A 60 -6.17 13.84 -0.50
N HIS A 61 -4.90 13.95 -0.88
CA HIS A 61 -4.45 14.90 -1.90
C HIS A 61 -5.06 14.57 -3.27
N ALA A 62 -5.04 13.29 -3.67
CA ALA A 62 -5.65 12.85 -4.93
C ALA A 62 -7.17 13.11 -4.93
N ALA A 63 -7.87 12.86 -3.82
CA ALA A 63 -9.28 13.17 -3.66
C ALA A 63 -9.59 14.65 -3.89
N ALA A 64 -8.82 15.55 -3.27
CA ALA A 64 -8.97 17.00 -3.47
C ALA A 64 -8.76 17.39 -4.94
N ARG A 65 -7.71 16.87 -5.57
CA ARG A 65 -7.39 17.15 -6.97
C ARG A 65 -8.46 16.64 -7.94
N VAL A 66 -9.03 15.47 -7.70
CA VAL A 66 -10.13 14.92 -8.50
C VAL A 66 -11.39 15.77 -8.36
N ARG A 67 -11.71 16.24 -7.14
CA ARG A 67 -12.86 17.13 -6.91
C ARG A 67 -12.71 18.48 -7.61
N GLU A 68 -11.52 19.06 -7.56
CA GLU A 68 -11.20 20.35 -8.19
C GLU A 68 -11.18 20.24 -9.72
N SER A 69 -10.41 19.30 -10.25
CA SER A 69 -10.22 19.17 -11.70
C SER A 69 -11.36 18.45 -12.43
N ARG A 70 -12.21 17.72 -11.70
CA ARG A 70 -13.20 16.76 -12.23
C ARG A 70 -12.59 15.64 -13.10
N ALA A 71 -11.26 15.53 -13.15
CA ALA A 71 -10.54 14.53 -13.92
C ALA A 71 -10.04 13.39 -13.01
N PRO A 72 -10.02 12.13 -13.49
CA PRO A 72 -9.46 11.01 -12.73
C PRO A 72 -7.97 11.22 -12.39
N PHE A 73 -7.57 10.78 -11.20
CA PHE A 73 -6.17 10.70 -10.78
C PHE A 73 -5.72 9.24 -10.80
N VAL A 74 -4.56 8.97 -11.39
CA VAL A 74 -3.98 7.61 -11.46
C VAL A 74 -2.67 7.61 -10.69
N PHE A 75 -2.58 6.78 -9.65
CA PHE A 75 -1.34 6.55 -8.95
C PHE A 75 -0.37 5.71 -9.80
N GLY A 76 0.91 5.77 -9.44
CA GLY A 76 1.94 4.88 -9.98
C GLY A 76 1.67 3.40 -9.69
N GLU A 77 2.59 2.55 -10.13
CA GLU A 77 2.56 1.12 -9.80
C GLU A 77 2.74 0.95 -8.29
N MET A 78 1.95 0.04 -7.71
CA MET A 78 1.92 -0.16 -6.27
C MET A 78 1.40 -1.54 -5.91
N ASN A 79 1.91 -2.09 -4.82
CA ASN A 79 1.55 -3.42 -4.39
C ASN A 79 0.10 -3.47 -3.85
N ALA A 80 -0.44 -4.67 -3.66
CA ALA A 80 -1.83 -4.85 -3.23
C ALA A 80 -2.13 -4.25 -1.85
N SER A 81 -1.15 -4.23 -0.94
CA SER A 81 -1.31 -3.67 0.39
C SER A 81 -1.44 -2.14 0.33
N GLU A 82 -0.58 -1.48 -0.44
CA GLU A 82 -0.63 -0.02 -0.62
C GLU A 82 -1.93 0.42 -1.30
N ARG A 83 -2.36 -0.30 -2.35
CA ARG A 83 -3.66 -0.06 -3.00
C ARG A 83 -4.81 -0.17 -2.02
N ARG A 84 -4.76 -1.16 -1.12
CA ARG A 84 -5.79 -1.35 -0.09
C ARG A 84 -5.82 -0.17 0.90
N VAL A 85 -4.67 0.36 1.32
CA VAL A 85 -4.62 1.53 2.21
C VAL A 85 -5.32 2.72 1.57
N ILE A 86 -5.01 3.04 0.31
CA ILE A 86 -5.66 4.16 -0.39
C ILE A 86 -7.15 3.88 -0.60
N HIS A 87 -7.52 2.67 -1.02
CA HIS A 87 -8.92 2.27 -1.21
C HIS A 87 -9.73 2.46 0.07
N LEU A 88 -9.23 1.97 1.20
CA LEU A 88 -9.91 2.10 2.50
C LEU A 88 -9.96 3.55 2.97
N THR A 89 -8.90 4.33 2.74
CA THR A 89 -8.88 5.76 3.10
C THR A 89 -9.96 6.54 2.39
N LEU A 90 -10.29 6.17 1.16
CA LEU A 90 -11.31 6.84 0.34
C LEU A 90 -12.66 6.12 0.33
N ALA A 91 -12.80 5.01 1.06
CA ALA A 91 -14.01 4.16 1.01
C ALA A 91 -15.25 4.90 1.50
N ASP A 92 -15.09 5.77 2.50
CA ASP A 92 -16.17 6.56 3.09
C ASP A 92 -16.52 7.82 2.28
N CYS A 93 -15.79 8.11 1.19
CA CYS A 93 -16.13 9.22 0.32
C CYS A 93 -17.37 8.89 -0.53
N GLU A 94 -18.47 9.61 -0.30
CA GLU A 94 -19.71 9.40 -1.05
C GLU A 94 -19.58 9.77 -2.53
N ASP A 95 -18.72 10.73 -2.86
CA ASP A 95 -18.55 11.30 -4.20
C ASP A 95 -17.45 10.63 -5.04
N LEU A 96 -16.59 9.81 -4.44
CA LEU A 96 -15.41 9.21 -5.09
C LEU A 96 -15.46 7.69 -5.11
N TYR A 97 -14.92 7.07 -6.16
CA TYR A 97 -14.62 5.65 -6.18
C TYR A 97 -13.16 5.40 -6.55
N THR A 98 -12.67 4.22 -6.18
CA THR A 98 -11.33 3.77 -6.53
C THR A 98 -11.39 2.44 -7.26
N GLU A 99 -10.54 2.26 -8.27
CA GLU A 99 -10.44 1.02 -9.03
C GLU A 99 -8.98 0.68 -9.32
N SER A 100 -8.66 -0.61 -9.28
CA SER A 100 -7.33 -1.08 -9.69
C SER A 100 -7.32 -1.36 -11.19
N VAL A 101 -6.40 -0.72 -11.93
CA VAL A 101 -6.29 -0.82 -13.39
C VAL A 101 -4.98 -1.52 -13.76
N GLY A 102 -5.01 -2.37 -14.79
CA GLY A 102 -3.86 -3.16 -15.24
C GLY A 102 -3.79 -4.56 -14.62
N GLU A 103 -2.68 -5.27 -14.86
CA GLU A 103 -2.48 -6.67 -14.47
C GLU A 103 -1.15 -6.90 -13.73
N GLY A 104 -1.11 -7.94 -12.90
CA GLY A 104 0.11 -8.38 -12.20
C GLY A 104 0.76 -7.29 -11.34
N TYR A 105 2.07 -7.09 -11.56
CA TYR A 105 2.89 -6.12 -10.83
C TYR A 105 2.64 -4.68 -11.28
N ALA A 106 2.29 -4.48 -12.55
CA ALA A 106 2.03 -3.16 -13.15
C ALA A 106 0.65 -2.60 -12.80
N ARG A 107 -0.02 -3.16 -11.77
CA ARG A 107 -1.34 -2.69 -11.33
C ARG A 107 -1.23 -1.34 -10.67
N LYS A 108 -2.06 -0.41 -11.16
CA LYS A 108 -2.19 0.96 -10.66
C LYS A 108 -3.52 1.12 -9.94
N LEU A 109 -3.69 2.23 -9.24
CA LEU A 109 -4.96 2.63 -8.64
C LEU A 109 -5.44 3.93 -9.26
N ARG A 110 -6.67 3.93 -9.79
CA ARG A 110 -7.36 5.12 -10.27
C ARG A 110 -8.37 5.58 -9.22
N VAL A 111 -8.42 6.89 -8.98
CA VAL A 111 -9.42 7.60 -8.18
C VAL A 111 -10.23 8.50 -9.12
N ALA A 112 -11.55 8.43 -9.06
CA ALA A 112 -12.43 9.23 -9.90
C ALA A 112 -13.74 9.57 -9.18
N LEU A 113 -14.45 10.60 -9.66
CA LEU A 113 -15.79 10.92 -9.18
C LEU A 113 -16.77 9.81 -9.56
N LYS A 114 -17.65 9.44 -8.65
CA LYS A 114 -18.81 8.60 -8.98
C LYS A 114 -19.64 9.37 -10.00
N SER A 115 -19.92 8.72 -11.11
CA SER A 115 -20.93 9.22 -12.05
C SER A 115 -22.28 9.21 -11.33
N SER A 116 -22.86 10.39 -11.12
CA SER A 116 -24.29 10.51 -10.80
C SER A 116 -25.07 9.82 -11.91
N GLN A 117 -25.73 8.70 -11.59
CA GLN A 117 -26.86 8.23 -12.39
C GLN A 117 -28.07 9.08 -12.05
#